data_AF-R2R2Q2-F1
#
_entry.id   AF-R2R2Q2-F1
#
_cell.length_a   1.000
_cell.length_b   1.000
_cell.length_c   1.000
_cell.angle_alpha   90.00
_cell.angle_beta   90.00
_cell.angle_gamma   90.00
#
_symmetry.space_group_name_H-M   'P 1'
#
loop_
_entity.id
_entity.type
_entity.pdbx_description
1 polymer ?
#
loop_
_entity_poly.entity_id
_entity_poly.type
_entity_poly.pdbx_seq_one_letter_code
_entity_poly.pdbx_strand_id
1 'polypeptide(L)'
;MKKLCFVLTVSTGINYGSIFAGAAVRGHNDLRDYFSKYYDVSINEFDDNNSADYLVIPDPFVPFDNKNNLPIIKVPAKLFMTKDFEGIKTCIDHYFATIQEG
;
A
#
# COMPACT_ATOMS: atom_id res chain seq x y z
N MET A 1 6.64 15.47 -3.51
CA MET A 1 6.81 14.09 -3.02
C MET A 1 5.71 13.25 -3.64
N LYS A 2 6.00 12.00 -4.03
CA LYS A 2 5.00 11.12 -4.65
C LYS A 2 3.96 10.72 -3.59
N LYS A 3 2.67 10.69 -3.95
CA LYS A 3 1.59 10.31 -3.04
C LYS A 3 1.26 8.83 -3.16
N LEU A 4 1.45 8.09 -2.09
CA LEU A 4 1.18 6.66 -2.00
C LEU A 4 -0.02 6.40 -1.10
N CYS A 5 -0.99 5.65 -1.59
CA CYS A 5 -2.06 5.10 -0.74
C CYS A 5 -1.82 3.60 -0.56
N PHE A 6 -1.60 3.18 0.69
CA PHE A 6 -1.49 1.77 1.03
C PHE A 6 -2.88 1.18 1.23
N VAL A 7 -3.24 0.20 0.40
CA VAL A 7 -4.51 -0.51 0.48
C VAL A 7 -4.28 -1.81 1.24
N LEU A 8 -4.46 -1.73 2.56
CA LEU A 8 -4.18 -2.80 3.53
C LEU A 8 -5.46 -3.45 4.06
N THR A 9 -6.63 -3.01 3.58
CA THR A 9 -7.90 -3.70 3.74
C THR A 9 -8.10 -4.71 2.62
N VAL A 10 -8.20 -5.98 2.95
CA VAL A 10 -8.41 -7.08 2.00
C VAL A 10 -9.83 -7.62 2.17
N SER A 11 -10.50 -7.89 1.05
CA SER A 11 -11.77 -8.61 1.09
C SER A 11 -11.51 -10.08 1.37
N THR A 12 -12.04 -10.61 2.47
CA THR A 12 -11.98 -12.05 2.78
C THR A 12 -13.25 -12.77 2.34
N GLY A 13 -13.96 -12.24 1.35
CA GLY A 13 -15.21 -12.80 0.79
C GLY A 13 -16.48 -12.45 1.58
N ILE A 14 -16.41 -12.31 2.91
CA ILE A 14 -17.58 -11.99 3.78
C ILE A 14 -17.38 -10.66 4.53
N ASN A 15 -16.13 -10.22 4.74
CA ASN A 15 -15.81 -9.00 5.48
C ASN A 15 -14.51 -8.37 4.94
N TYR A 16 -14.29 -7.08 5.21
CA TYR A 16 -13.01 -6.43 4.96
C TYR A 16 -12.12 -6.59 6.20
N GLY A 17 -10.99 -7.28 6.05
CA GLY A 17 -10.01 -7.48 7.12
C GLY A 17 -8.75 -6.65 6.90
N SER A 18 -8.14 -6.13 7.98
CA SER A 18 -6.78 -5.60 7.89
C SER A 18 -5.78 -6.75 7.78
N ILE A 19 -4.74 -6.58 6.98
CA ILE A 19 -3.65 -7.56 6.84
C ILE A 19 -2.82 -7.69 8.11
N PHE A 20 -2.88 -6.69 8.99
CA PHE A 20 -2.25 -6.76 10.31
C PHE A 20 -3.12 -7.60 11.25
N ALA A 21 -2.67 -8.82 11.54
CA ALA A 21 -3.29 -9.65 12.57
C ALA A 21 -3.20 -8.96 13.94
N GLY A 22 -4.35 -8.71 14.58
CA GLY A 22 -4.47 -8.38 16.01
C GLY A 22 -4.05 -6.97 16.47
N ALA A 23 -3.47 -6.12 15.61
CA ALA A 23 -3.07 -4.75 15.98
C ALA A 23 -3.03 -3.77 14.79
N ALA A 24 -4.08 -3.78 13.95
CA ALA A 24 -4.18 -2.97 12.73
C ALA A 24 -3.81 -1.49 12.93
N VAL A 25 -4.24 -0.87 14.03
CA VAL A 25 -3.94 0.55 14.31
C VAL A 25 -2.45 0.81 14.53
N ARG A 26 -1.74 -0.06 15.26
CA ARG A 26 -0.28 0.09 15.46
C ARG A 26 0.49 -0.19 14.18
N GLY A 27 0.12 -1.24 13.44
CA GLY A 27 0.74 -1.55 12.15
C GLY A 27 0.58 -0.44 11.11
N HIS A 28 -0.59 0.20 11.05
CA HIS A 28 -0.82 1.37 10.20
C HIS A 28 0.05 2.56 10.62
N ASN A 29 0.16 2.85 11.92
CA ASN A 29 0.98 3.97 12.40
C ASN A 29 2.48 3.75 12.17
N ASP A 30 3.00 2.54 12.40
CA ASP A 30 4.40 2.19 12.15
C ASP A 30 4.75 2.35 10.67
N LEU A 31 3.89 1.84 9.79
CA LEU A 31 4.06 1.95 8.34
C LEU A 31 4.02 3.42 7.91
N ARG A 32 3.03 4.19 8.39
CA ARG A 32 2.92 5.61 8.06
C ARG A 32 4.16 6.38 8.52
N ASP A 33 4.63 6.17 9.76
CA ASP A 33 5.82 6.86 10.27
C ASP A 33 7.04 6.56 9.40
N TYR A 34 7.26 5.29 9.08
CA TYR A 34 8.39 4.87 8.27
C TYR A 34 8.37 5.51 6.87
N PHE A 35 7.24 5.42 6.17
CA PHE A 35 7.13 5.88 4.78
C PHE A 35 6.90 7.38 4.63
N SER A 36 6.38 8.08 5.64
CA SER A 36 6.19 9.54 5.62
C SER A 36 7.49 10.33 5.44
N LYS A 37 8.63 9.69 5.69
CA LYS A 37 9.98 10.24 5.48
C LYS A 37 10.35 10.33 3.99
N TYR A 38 9.70 9.52 3.15
CA TYR A 38 10.05 9.35 1.73
C TYR A 38 8.92 9.77 0.79
N TYR A 39 7.68 9.57 1.21
CA TYR A 39 6.48 9.76 0.39
C TYR A 39 5.38 10.46 1.20
N ASP A 40 4.40 11.00 0.50
CA ASP A 40 3.15 11.44 1.11
C ASP A 40 2.24 10.22 1.22
N VAL A 41 1.86 9.81 2.44
CA VAL A 41 1.31 8.46 2.70
C VAL A 41 -0.09 8.53 3.30
N SER A 42 -1.02 7.85 2.65
CA SER A 42 -2.37 7.56 3.16
C SER A 42 -2.56 6.05 3.31
N ILE A 43 -3.44 5.62 4.22
CA ILE A 43 -3.73 4.19 4.45
C ILE A 43 -5.23 3.97 4.39
N ASN A 44 -5.69 3.11 3.48
CA ASN A 44 -7.10 2.73 3.29
C ASN A 44 -8.08 3.90 3.01
N GLU A 45 -7.59 5.10 2.75
CA GLU A 45 -8.39 6.28 2.42
C GLU A 45 -8.47 6.43 0.89
N PHE A 46 -9.15 5.53 0.20
CA PHE A 46 -9.31 5.55 -1.27
C PHE A 46 -10.72 6.03 -1.68
N ASP A 47 -11.25 7.07 -1.02
CA ASP A 47 -12.51 7.68 -1.46
C ASP A 47 -12.31 8.46 -2.78
N ASP A 48 -13.40 8.85 -3.46
CA ASP A 48 -13.42 9.57 -4.75
C ASP A 48 -12.61 10.89 -4.70
N ASN A 49 -12.40 11.45 -3.49
CA ASN A 49 -11.53 12.63 -3.25
C ASN A 49 -10.04 12.32 -2.98
N ASN A 50 -9.66 11.04 -2.94
CA ASN A 50 -8.29 10.67 -2.59
C ASN A 50 -7.32 11.04 -3.73
N SER A 51 -6.49 12.05 -3.48
CA SER A 51 -5.51 12.59 -4.42
C SER A 51 -4.22 11.76 -4.53
N ALA A 52 -4.27 10.45 -4.25
CA ALA A 52 -3.08 9.61 -4.34
C ALA A 52 -2.65 9.39 -5.79
N ASP A 53 -1.34 9.43 -6.05
CA ASP A 53 -0.79 9.20 -7.38
C ASP A 53 -0.66 7.70 -7.67
N TYR A 54 -0.36 6.90 -6.64
CA TYR A 54 -0.13 5.45 -6.74
C TYR A 54 -0.81 4.69 -5.61
N LEU A 55 -1.21 3.46 -5.92
CA LEU A 55 -1.78 2.52 -4.96
C LEU A 55 -0.77 1.43 -4.65
N VAL A 56 -0.41 1.25 -3.38
CA VAL A 56 0.45 0.15 -2.93
C VAL A 56 -0.43 -0.94 -2.38
N ILE A 57 -0.42 -2.10 -3.05
CA ILE A 57 -1.23 -3.25 -2.64
C ILE A 57 -0.37 -4.47 -2.32
N PRO A 58 -0.80 -5.30 -1.37
CA PRO A 58 -0.19 -6.57 -1.06
C PRO A 58 -0.65 -7.67 -2.02
N ASP A 59 0.29 -8.34 -2.68
CA ASP A 59 0.05 -9.50 -3.55
C ASP A 59 0.24 -10.82 -2.75
N PRO A 60 -0.66 -11.82 -2.87
CA PRO A 60 -1.69 -12.01 -3.90
C PRO A 60 -3.12 -11.52 -3.54
N PHE A 61 -3.29 -10.57 -2.62
CA PHE A 61 -4.63 -10.13 -2.23
C PHE A 61 -5.29 -9.24 -3.30
N VAL A 62 -6.46 -9.63 -3.84
CA VAL A 62 -7.27 -8.86 -4.81
C VAL A 62 -8.75 -9.34 -4.84
N PRO A 63 -9.74 -8.54 -5.28
CA PRO A 63 -9.65 -7.21 -5.90
C PRO A 63 -10.31 -6.08 -5.08
N PHE A 64 -9.69 -4.90 -5.09
CA PHE A 64 -10.35 -3.65 -4.73
C PHE A 64 -10.76 -2.93 -6.02
N ASP A 65 -11.84 -2.15 -5.98
CA ASP A 65 -12.30 -1.39 -7.16
C ASP A 65 -11.40 -0.17 -7.36
N ASN A 66 -10.49 -0.23 -8.34
CA ASN A 66 -9.65 0.89 -8.73
C ASN A 66 -10.43 1.81 -9.68
N LYS A 67 -11.49 2.43 -9.17
CA LYS A 67 -12.40 3.28 -9.95
C LYS A 67 -11.69 4.39 -10.73
N ASN A 68 -10.62 4.93 -10.15
CA ASN A 68 -9.81 6.00 -10.72
C ASN A 68 -8.69 5.52 -11.68
N ASN A 69 -8.58 4.20 -11.93
CA ASN A 69 -7.54 3.60 -12.76
C ASN A 69 -6.11 4.07 -12.41
N LEU A 70 -5.84 4.28 -11.12
CA LEU A 70 -4.53 4.71 -10.64
C LEU A 70 -3.49 3.60 -10.84
N PRO A 71 -2.22 3.92 -11.10
CA PRO A 71 -1.15 2.95 -11.19
C PRO A 71 -0.99 2.17 -9.86
N ILE A 72 -0.88 0.85 -9.99
CA ILE A 72 -0.81 -0.09 -8.86
C ILE A 72 0.61 -0.63 -8.72
N ILE A 73 1.18 -0.49 -7.52
CA ILE A 73 2.43 -1.07 -7.09
C ILE A 73 2.11 -2.32 -6.28
N LYS A 74 2.45 -3.48 -6.82
CA LYS A 74 2.26 -4.77 -6.14
C LYS A 74 3.49 -5.08 -5.29
N VAL A 75 3.26 -5.30 -4.00
CA VAL A 75 4.31 -5.64 -3.04
C VAL A 75 3.96 -6.99 -2.39
N PRO A 76 4.91 -7.92 -2.21
CA PRO A 76 4.60 -9.22 -1.59
C PRO A 76 3.95 -9.07 -0.20
N ALA A 77 2.78 -9.68 0.00
CA ALA A 77 2.03 -9.59 1.25
C ALA A 77 2.83 -10.05 2.49
N LYS A 78 3.74 -11.02 2.30
CA LYS A 78 4.65 -11.51 3.33
C LYS A 78 5.43 -10.36 3.99
N LEU A 79 5.86 -9.36 3.22
CA LEU A 79 6.65 -8.23 3.75
C LEU A 79 5.82 -7.36 4.69
N PHE A 80 4.53 -7.16 4.40
CA PHE A 80 3.62 -6.46 5.32
C PHE A 80 3.39 -7.27 6.60
N MET A 81 3.21 -8.58 6.47
CA MET A 81 3.00 -9.48 7.61
C MET A 81 4.23 -9.53 8.54
N THR A 82 5.44 -9.49 7.99
CA THR A 82 6.69 -9.49 8.76
C THR A 82 7.17 -8.10 9.16
N LYS A 83 6.43 -7.03 8.82
CA LYS A 83 6.84 -5.62 8.99
C LYS A 83 8.20 -5.30 8.37
N ASP A 84 8.51 -5.92 7.24
CA ASP A 84 9.77 -5.71 6.51
C ASP A 84 9.70 -4.43 5.67
N PHE A 85 9.82 -3.28 6.34
CA PHE A 85 9.63 -1.96 5.69
C PHE A 85 10.69 -1.64 4.64
N GLU A 86 11.93 -2.11 4.82
CA GLU A 86 12.99 -1.99 3.82
C GLU A 86 12.69 -2.78 2.54
N GLY A 87 12.20 -4.02 2.65
CA GLY A 87 11.79 -4.81 1.50
C GLY A 87 10.60 -4.19 0.77
N ILE A 88 9.61 -3.67 1.50
CA ILE A 88 8.49 -2.92 0.90
C ILE A 88 9.01 -1.70 0.14
N LYS A 89 9.90 -0.90 0.75
CA LYS A 89 10.51 0.27 0.12
C LYS A 89 11.28 -0.11 -1.15
N THR A 90 12.08 -1.16 -1.09
CA THR A 90 12.85 -1.66 -2.24
C THR A 90 11.94 -2.03 -3.41
N CYS A 91 10.80 -2.64 -3.13
CA CYS A 91 9.81 -2.98 -4.15
C CYS A 91 9.19 -1.72 -4.80
N ILE A 92 8.87 -0.71 -3.99
CA ILE A 92 8.35 0.58 -4.45
C ILE A 92 9.39 1.35 -5.28
N ASP A 93 10.64 1.43 -4.80
CA ASP A 93 11.72 2.10 -5.53
C ASP A 93 12.04 1.40 -6.85
N HIS A 94 12.05 0.06 -6.86
CA HIS A 94 12.23 -0.71 -8.09
C HIS A 94 11.11 -0.40 -9.10
N TYR A 95 9.85 -0.38 -8.67
CA TYR A 95 8.74 0.03 -9.54
C TYR A 95 9.01 1.43 -10.14
N PHE A 96 9.41 2.39 -9.30
CA PHE A 96 9.72 3.73 -9.79
C PHE A 96 10.94 3.83 -10.70
N ALA A 97 11.93 2.96 -10.55
CA ALA A 97 13.04 2.86 -11.49
C ALA A 97 12.55 2.32 -12.85
N THR A 98 11.73 1.27 -12.85
CA THR A 98 11.25 0.64 -14.09
C THR A 98 10.36 1.54 -14.95
N ILE A 99 9.57 2.43 -14.34
CA ILE A 99 8.69 3.36 -15.10
C ILE A 99 9.43 4.59 -15.63
N GLN A 100 10.67 4.84 -15.20
CA GLN A 100 11.49 5.96 -15.70
C GLN A 100 12.32 5.58 -16.93
N GLU A 101 12.40 4.28 -17.26
CA GLU A 101 13.08 3.75 -18.44
C GLU A 101 12.13 3.53 -19.64
N GLY A 102 10.88 4.02 -19.55
CA GLY A 102 9.83 3.88 -20.56
C GLY A 102 9.48 5.18 -21.27
#